data_AF-A0A1W1BBQ2-F1
#
_entry.id   AF-A0A1W1BBQ2-F1
#
_cell.length_a   1.000
_cell.length_b   1.000
_cell.length_c   1.000
_cell.angle_alpha   90.00
_cell.angle_beta   90.00
_cell.angle_gamma   90.00
#
_symmetry.space_group_name_H-M   'P 1'
#
loop_
_entity.id
_entity.type
_entity.pdbx_description
1 polymer ?
#
loop_
_entity_poly.entity_id
_entity_poly.type
_entity_poly.pdbx_seq_one_letter_code
_entity_poly.pdbx_strand_id
1 'polypeptide(L)'
;MNFPINPMTMKAQMYAQNSVVPKIDTKVDDKALRKETDAFESVIIKMLMDNAMKNDKSLFSSQNDPGDRIYKSMYRDELSKASAGSFGFSQMLYDYLSKKSS
;
A
#
# COMPACT_ATOMS: atom_id res chain seq x y z
N MET A 1 -14.56 22.38 35.85
CA MET A 1 -13.56 22.80 34.85
C MET A 1 -13.98 22.21 33.51
N ASN A 2 -14.38 23.05 32.56
CA ASN A 2 -14.84 22.62 31.23
C ASN A 2 -13.68 22.77 30.25
N PHE A 3 -13.06 21.65 29.87
CA PHE A 3 -11.95 21.67 28.92
C PHE A 3 -12.48 22.01 27.52
N PRO A 4 -11.85 22.95 26.78
CA PRO A 4 -12.28 23.27 25.43
C PRO A 4 -12.06 22.04 24.53
N ILE A 5 -13.16 21.50 24.00
CA ILE A 5 -13.13 20.36 23.07
C ILE A 5 -12.42 20.84 21.79
N ASN A 6 -11.26 20.27 21.50
CA ASN A 6 -10.49 20.61 20.32
C ASN A 6 -11.23 20.08 19.06
N PRO A 7 -11.49 20.92 18.04
CA PRO A 7 -12.20 20.48 16.83
C PRO A 7 -11.47 19.35 16.08
N MET A 8 -10.15 19.23 16.25
CA MET A 8 -9.37 18.12 15.70
C MET A 8 -9.63 16.80 16.43
N THR A 9 -9.79 16.83 17.75
CA THR A 9 -10.13 15.62 18.53
C THR A 9 -11.56 15.18 18.26
N MET A 10 -12.49 16.11 18.04
CA MET A 10 -13.85 15.81 17.61
C MET A 10 -13.89 15.17 16.23
N LYS A 11 -13.14 15.69 15.25
CA LYS A 11 -13.05 15.09 13.92
C LYS A 11 -12.47 13.68 13.98
N ALA A 12 -11.37 13.48 14.71
CA ALA A 12 -10.78 12.14 14.89
C ALA A 12 -11.76 11.15 15.54
N GLN A 13 -12.51 11.57 16.57
CA GLN A 13 -13.55 10.75 17.18
C GLN A 13 -14.72 10.43 16.24
N MET A 14 -15.13 11.38 15.39
CA MET A 14 -16.18 11.16 14.39
C MET A 14 -15.73 10.17 13.30
N TYR A 15 -14.48 10.27 12.82
CA TYR A 15 -13.91 9.28 11.90
C TYR A 15 -13.75 7.90 12.55
N ALA A 16 -13.40 7.84 13.84
CA ALA A 16 -13.30 6.59 14.59
C ALA A 16 -14.68 5.96 14.88
N GLN A 17 -15.72 6.76 15.15
CA GLN A 17 -17.08 6.27 15.36
C GLN A 17 -17.74 5.78 14.06
N ASN A 18 -17.39 6.37 12.92
CA ASN A 18 -18.05 6.07 11.64
C ASN A 18 -17.22 5.16 10.72
N SER A 19 -16.00 4.80 11.11
CA SER A 19 -15.26 3.71 10.48
C SER A 19 -15.67 2.43 11.18
N VAL A 20 -16.59 1.67 10.56
CA VAL A 20 -16.65 0.23 10.82
C VAL A 20 -15.29 -0.29 10.37
N VAL A 21 -14.33 -0.34 11.30
CA VAL A 21 -13.04 -0.97 11.04
C VAL A 21 -13.41 -2.41 10.69
N PRO A 22 -13.18 -2.85 9.45
CA PRO A 22 -13.54 -4.19 9.05
C PRO A 22 -12.89 -5.15 10.02
N LYS A 23 -13.70 -5.88 10.78
CA LYS A 23 -13.17 -6.93 11.64
C LYS A 23 -12.66 -8.01 10.72
N ILE A 24 -11.38 -8.36 10.88
CA ILE A 24 -10.78 -9.49 10.18
C ILE A 24 -11.57 -10.72 10.61
N ASP A 25 -12.27 -11.34 9.67
CA ASP A 25 -12.94 -12.62 9.90
C ASP A 25 -11.83 -13.64 10.19
N THR A 26 -11.93 -14.36 11.31
CA THR A 26 -10.93 -15.36 11.69
C THR A 26 -11.04 -16.64 10.85
N LYS A 27 -12.06 -16.72 9.98
CA LYS A 27 -12.25 -17.77 8.96
C LYS A 27 -11.87 -17.32 7.56
N VAL A 28 -11.00 -16.31 7.43
CA VAL A 28 -10.49 -15.91 6.12
C VAL A 28 -9.78 -17.09 5.48
N ASP A 29 -10.16 -17.40 4.24
CA ASP A 29 -9.47 -18.36 3.38
C ASP A 29 -7.99 -17.93 3.24
N ASP A 30 -7.06 -18.80 3.67
CA ASP A 30 -5.61 -18.57 3.59
C ASP A 30 -5.18 -18.10 2.20
N LYS A 31 -5.86 -18.58 1.15
CA LYS A 31 -5.60 -18.16 -0.24
C LYS A 31 -5.98 -16.70 -0.50
N ALA A 32 -7.09 -16.25 0.08
CA ALA A 32 -7.52 -14.85 -0.02
C ALA A 32 -6.59 -13.95 0.79
N LEU A 33 -6.21 -14.36 2.01
CA LEU A 33 -5.26 -13.60 2.84
C LEU A 33 -3.92 -13.44 2.12
N ARG A 34 -3.40 -14.52 1.54
CA ARG A 34 -2.14 -14.49 0.79
C ARG A 34 -2.19 -13.54 -0.41
N LYS A 35 -3.28 -13.62 -1.18
CA LYS A 35 -3.50 -12.73 -2.34
C LYS A 35 -3.49 -11.25 -1.95
N GLU A 36 -4.16 -10.89 -0.86
CA GLU A 36 -4.20 -9.50 -0.40
C GLU A 36 -2.85 -9.04 0.16
N THR A 37 -2.10 -9.91 0.83
CA THR A 37 -0.74 -9.58 1.29
C THR A 37 0.25 -9.39 0.13
N ASP A 38 0.13 -10.19 -0.93
CA ASP A 38 0.93 -10.03 -2.15
C ASP A 38 0.56 -8.72 -2.87
N ALA A 39 -0.74 -8.42 -2.95
CA ALA A 39 -1.22 -7.16 -3.52
C ALA A 39 -0.69 -5.93 -2.75
N PHE A 40 -0.67 -6.00 -1.42
CA PHE A 40 -0.10 -4.95 -0.58
C PHE A 40 1.42 -4.77 -0.80
N GLU A 41 2.17 -5.88 -0.88
CA GLU A 41 3.60 -5.83 -1.19
C GLU A 41 3.87 -5.19 -2.55
N SER A 42 3.04 -5.46 -3.57
CA SER A 42 3.17 -4.83 -4.88
C SER A 42 3.06 -3.30 -4.84
N VAL A 43 2.22 -2.75 -3.95
CA VAL A 43 2.07 -1.31 -3.77
C VAL A 43 3.32 -0.70 -3.13
N ILE A 44 3.90 -1.38 -2.14
CA ILE A 44 5.15 -0.96 -1.51
C ILE A 44 6.30 -0.97 -2.53
N ILE A 45 6.42 -2.04 -3.30
CA ILE A 45 7.45 -2.16 -4.35
C ILE A 45 7.29 -1.03 -5.37
N LYS A 46 6.06 -0.77 -5.83
CA LYS A 46 5.76 0.34 -6.73
C LYS A 46 6.18 1.68 -6.13
N MET A 47 5.81 1.97 -4.88
CA MET A 47 6.18 3.21 -4.20
C MET A 47 7.70 3.35 -4.05
N LEU A 48 8.41 2.25 -3.79
CA LEU A 48 9.87 2.25 -3.72
C LEU A 48 10.49 2.53 -5.09
N MET A 49 10.04 1.83 -6.13
CA MET A 49 10.50 2.01 -7.52
C MET A 49 10.23 3.43 -8.03
N ASP A 50 9.04 3.97 -7.76
CA ASP A 50 8.67 5.32 -8.12
C ASP A 50 9.56 6.37 -7.44
N ASN A 51 10.07 6.11 -6.24
CA ASN A 51 11.01 7.00 -5.57
C ASN A 51 12.45 6.79 -6.04
N ALA A 52 12.89 5.55 -6.26
CA ALA A 52 14.24 5.24 -6.75
C ALA A 52 14.49 5.83 -8.15
N MET A 53 13.51 5.71 -9.05
CA MET A 53 13.62 6.17 -10.44
C MET A 53 13.32 7.67 -10.63
N LYS A 54 13.02 8.43 -9.57
CA LYS A 54 12.94 9.91 -9.64
C LYS A 54 14.31 10.57 -9.77
N ASN A 55 15.39 9.87 -9.42
CA ASN A 55 16.75 10.42 -9.43
C ASN A 55 17.54 10.19 -10.73
N ASP A 56 16.97 9.50 -11.72
CA ASP A 56 17.54 9.46 -13.06
C ASP A 56 17.29 10.81 -13.74
N LYS A 57 18.16 11.79 -13.47
CA LYS A 57 18.34 12.96 -14.33
C LYS A 57 18.74 12.46 -15.71
N SER A 58 17.74 12.20 -16.55
CA SER A 58 17.93 11.93 -17.97
C SER A 58 18.70 13.11 -18.57
N LEU A 59 19.89 12.83 -19.09
CA LEU A 59 20.66 13.76 -19.92
C LEU A 59 19.88 14.19 -21.18
N PHE A 60 18.78 13.49 -21.49
CA PHE A 60 17.80 13.79 -22.52
C PHE A 60 16.49 14.23 -21.85
N SER A 61 16.49 15.42 -21.24
CA SER A 61 15.32 15.99 -20.55
C SER A 61 14.32 16.69 -21.49
N SER A 62 14.49 16.58 -22.81
CA SER A 62 13.83 17.51 -23.73
C SER A 62 12.40 17.15 -24.14
N GLN A 63 11.87 15.96 -23.84
CA GLN A 63 10.47 15.65 -24.11
C GLN A 63 9.85 14.84 -22.96
N ASN A 64 9.31 15.57 -21.98
CA ASN A 64 8.38 15.09 -20.96
C ASN A 64 7.04 14.64 -21.58
N ASP A 65 7.08 13.78 -22.60
CA ASP A 65 5.90 13.29 -23.28
C ASP A 65 4.99 12.58 -22.27
N PRO A 66 3.70 12.98 -22.14
CA PRO A 66 2.74 12.27 -21.30
C PRO A 66 2.74 10.76 -21.56
N GLY A 67 2.97 10.33 -22.80
CA GLY A 67 3.04 8.91 -23.16
C GLY A 67 4.17 8.16 -22.46
N ASP A 68 5.40 8.70 -22.44
CA ASP A 68 6.55 8.05 -21.80
C ASP A 68 6.35 7.87 -20.29
N ARG A 69 5.73 8.85 -19.63
CA ARG A 69 5.35 8.75 -18.20
C ARG A 69 4.32 7.65 -17.96
N ILE A 70 3.31 7.54 -18.83
CA ILE A 70 2.27 6.50 -18.74
C ILE A 70 2.87 5.11 -18.98
N TYR A 71 3.72 4.94 -19.99
CA TYR A 71 4.37 3.65 -20.25
C TYR A 71 5.27 3.22 -19.10
N LYS A 72 6.07 4.14 -18.55
CA LYS A 72 6.92 3.85 -17.39
C LYS A 72 6.11 3.48 -16.16
N SER A 73 4.98 4.16 -15.90
CA SER A 73 4.12 3.81 -14.76
C SER A 73 3.46 2.44 -14.95
N MET A 74 2.93 2.14 -16.14
CA MET A 74 2.36 0.82 -16.45
C MET A 74 3.41 -0.29 -16.33
N TYR A 75 4.62 -0.06 -16.82
CA TYR A 75 5.72 -1.02 -16.70
C TYR A 75 6.09 -1.27 -15.24
N ARG A 76 6.20 -0.22 -14.43
CA ARG A 76 6.44 -0.35 -12.98
C ARG A 76 5.30 -1.09 -12.29
N ASP A 77 4.06 -0.87 -12.69
CA ASP A 77 2.89 -1.55 -12.13
C ASP A 77 2.93 -3.05 -12.39
N GLU A 78 3.20 -3.44 -13.64
CA GLU A 78 3.31 -4.86 -14.01
C GLU A 78 4.53 -5.53 -13.37
N LEU A 79 5.68 -4.86 -13.35
CA LEU A 79 6.88 -5.38 -12.69
C LEU A 79 6.69 -5.53 -11.18
N SER A 80 5.99 -4.59 -10.54
CA SER A 80 5.69 -4.65 -9.10
C SER A 80 4.74 -5.80 -8.78
N LYS A 81 3.73 -6.04 -9.61
CA LYS A 81 2.83 -7.19 -9.46
C LYS A 81 3.56 -8.51 -9.68
N ALA A 82 4.42 -8.59 -10.71
CA ALA A 82 5.18 -9.80 -11.01
C ALA A 82 6.22 -10.12 -9.92
N SER A 83 6.73 -9.08 -9.24
CA SER A 83 7.70 -9.24 -8.15
C SER A 83 7.07 -9.39 -6.77
N ALA A 84 5.75 -9.21 -6.64
CA ALA A 84 5.02 -9.46 -5.41
C ALA A 84 5.19 -10.93 -4.99
N GLY A 85 5.38 -11.18 -3.70
CA GLY A 85 5.70 -12.51 -3.16
C GLY A 85 7.21 -12.83 -3.12
N SER A 86 8.04 -12.16 -3.94
CA SER A 86 9.49 -12.47 -4.03
C SER A 86 10.36 -11.67 -3.06
N PHE A 87 9.87 -10.54 -2.55
CA PHE A 87 10.62 -9.67 -1.62
C PHE A 87 10.45 -10.06 -0.14
N GLY A 88 9.46 -10.91 0.18
CA GLY A 88 9.26 -11.49 1.51
C GLY A 88 8.44 -10.63 2.49
N PHE A 89 8.02 -9.42 2.11
CA PHE A 89 7.13 -8.59 2.95
C PHE A 89 5.71 -9.15 3.02
N SER A 90 5.22 -9.73 1.93
CA SER A 90 3.94 -10.44 1.89
C SER A 90 3.90 -11.59 2.88
N GLN A 91 4.94 -12.43 2.93
CA GLN A 91 5.05 -13.55 3.86
C GLN A 91 5.10 -13.06 5.31
N MET A 92 5.90 -12.03 5.61
CA MET A 92 5.98 -11.46 6.96
C MET A 92 4.61 -10.91 7.43
N LEU A 93 3.90 -10.20 6.55
CA LEU A 93 2.58 -9.67 6.85
C LEU A 93 1.54 -10.78 7.01
N TYR A 94 1.58 -11.78 6.14
CA TYR A 94 0.74 -12.98 6.22
C TYR A 94 0.94 -13.71 7.56
N ASP A 95 2.19 -13.95 7.96
CA ASP A 95 2.53 -14.62 9.22
C ASP A 95 2.06 -13.81 10.43
N TYR A 96 2.17 -12.48 10.38
CA TYR A 96 1.67 -11.61 11.44
C TYR A 96 0.15 -11.66 11.56
N LEU A 97 -0.57 -11.56 10.44
CA LEU A 97 -2.03 -11.54 10.42
C LEU A 97 -2.63 -12.90 10.79
N SER A 98 -2.04 -13.99 10.31
CA SER A 98 -2.45 -15.36 10.64
C SER A 98 -2.22 -15.68 12.12
N LYS A 99 -1.08 -15.29 12.71
CA LYS A 99 -0.81 -15.47 14.15
C LYS A 99 -1.75 -14.68 15.06
N LYS A 100 -2.26 -13.53 14.59
CA LYS A 100 -3.26 -12.73 15.33
C LYS A 100 -4.69 -13.27 15.19
N SER A 101 -4.92 -14.18 14.24
CA SER A 101 -6.20 -14.85 14.01
C SER A 101 -6.36 -16.14 14.82
N SER A 102 -5.28 -16.71 15.37
CA SER A 102 -5.29 -17.76 16.41
C SER A 102 -5.44 -17.16 17.79
#